data_AF-A0A1N6JYK4-F1
#
_entry.id   AF-A0A1N6JYK4-F1
#
_cell.length_a   1.000
_cell.length_b   1.000
_cell.length_c   1.000
_cell.angle_alpha   90.00
_cell.angle_beta   90.00
_cell.angle_gamma   90.00
#
_symmetry.space_group_name_H-M   'P 1'
#
loop_
_entity.id
_entity.type
_entity.pdbx_description
1 polymer ?
#
loop_
_entity_poly.entity_id
_entity_poly.type
_entity_poly.pdbx_seq_one_letter_code
_entity_poly.pdbx_strand_id
1 'polypeptide(L)' 'MKSLEELVFKYWGKADQNYQGKQKWHPLVYHSLDVAAVGFEYLNQEKIISNWFCNELNNNYSDWVHWASFW' A
#
# COMPACT_ATOMS: atom_id res chain seq x y z
N MET A 1 1.36 -11.10 -26.94
CA MET A 1 1.70 -11.12 -25.49
C MET A 1 1.59 -9.68 -25.01
N LYS A 2 0.82 -9.39 -23.95
CA LYS A 2 0.73 -8.01 -23.42
C LYS A 2 2.04 -7.64 -22.73
N SER A 3 2.43 -6.37 -22.80
CA SER A 3 3.62 -5.92 -22.07
C SER A 3 3.36 -5.95 -20.56
N LEU A 4 4.42 -6.09 -19.76
CA LEU A 4 4.33 -5.96 -18.29
C LEU A 4 3.70 -4.61 -17.91
N GLU A 5 4.09 -3.56 -18.63
CA GLU A 5 3.60 -2.20 -18.44
C GLU A 5 2.09 -2.10 -18.68
N GLU A 6 1.56 -2.74 -19.73
CA GLU A 6 0.12 -2.83 -19.97
C GLU A 6 -0.60 -3.59 -18.85
N LEU A 7 -0.01 -4.66 -18.31
CA LEU A 7 -0.64 -5.43 -17.24
C LEU A 7 -0.70 -4.63 -15.92
N VAL A 8 0.37 -3.90 -15.61
CA VAL A 8 0.53 -3.16 -14.35
C VAL A 8 -0.30 -1.87 -14.32
N PHE A 9 -0.36 -1.11 -15.42
CA PHE A 9 -1.02 0.20 -15.46
C PHE A 9 -2.45 0.20 -16.00
N LYS A 10 -3.00 -0.97 -16.34
CA LYS A 10 -4.37 -1.08 -16.88
C LYS A 10 -5.48 -0.80 -15.87
N TYR A 11 -5.22 -0.99 -14.58
CA TYR A 11 -6.24 -0.86 -13.53
C TYR A 11 -6.11 0.47 -12.78
N TRP A 12 -7.24 1.05 -12.41
CA TRP A 12 -7.31 2.26 -11.57
C TRP A 12 -7.63 1.88 -10.12
N GLY A 13 -6.97 2.52 -9.16
CA GLY A 13 -7.25 2.40 -7.72
C GLY A 13 -8.14 3.54 -7.21
N LYS A 14 -8.10 4.70 -7.88
CA LYS A 14 -9.06 5.80 -7.69
C LYS A 14 -9.39 6.43 -9.02
N ALA A 15 -10.63 6.86 -9.19
CA ALA A 15 -11.07 7.63 -10.34
C ALA A 15 -12.02 8.72 -9.87
N ASP A 16 -11.86 9.93 -10.41
CA ASP A 16 -12.73 11.07 -10.14
C ASP A 16 -13.27 11.61 -11.47
N GLN A 17 -14.58 11.45 -11.65
CA GLN A 17 -15.28 11.90 -12.85
C GLN A 17 -15.35 13.43 -12.93
N ASN A 18 -15.24 14.12 -11.80
CA ASN A 18 -15.35 15.57 -11.66
C ASN A 18 -13.98 16.26 -11.63
N TYR A 19 -12.87 15.53 -11.80
CA TYR A 19 -11.54 16.10 -11.71
C TYR A 19 -11.30 17.17 -12.78
N GLN A 20 -11.05 18.41 -12.35
CA GLN A 20 -10.73 19.52 -13.23
C GLN A 20 -9.25 19.44 -13.65
N GLY A 21 -8.95 18.82 -14.79
CA GLY A 21 -7.58 18.72 -15.31
C GLY A 21 -7.33 17.54 -16.26
N LYS A 22 -6.06 17.24 -16.53
CA LYS A 22 -5.63 16.23 -17.51
C LYS A 22 -5.59 14.78 -17.00
N GLN A 23 -5.72 14.50 -15.69
CA GLN A 23 -5.68 13.13 -15.18
C GLN A 23 -6.84 12.83 -14.22
N LYS A 24 -7.74 11.92 -14.63
CA LYS A 24 -8.98 11.56 -13.90
C LYS A 24 -8.89 10.28 -13.09
N TRP A 25 -7.76 9.59 -13.13
CA TRP A 25 -7.58 8.30 -12.45
C TRP A 25 -6.15 8.13 -11.98
N HIS A 26 -6.02 7.38 -10.88
CA HIS A 26 -4.76 7.00 -10.27
C HIS A 26 -4.61 5.48 -10.40
N PRO A 27 -3.54 4.98 -11.03
CA PRO A 27 -3.31 3.55 -11.23
C PRO A 27 -3.41 2.74 -9.94
N LEU A 28 -3.97 1.54 -10.01
CA LEU A 28 -4.16 0.66 -8.86
C LEU A 28 -2.83 0.33 -8.19
N VAL A 29 -1.80 0.01 -8.98
CA VAL A 29 -0.46 -0.30 -8.45
C VAL A 29 0.11 0.85 -7.63
N TYR A 30 -0.08 2.09 -8.09
CA TYR A 30 0.37 3.27 -7.34
C TYR A 30 -0.47 3.45 -6.07
N HIS A 31 -1.78 3.19 -6.14
CA HIS A 31 -2.62 3.29 -4.93
C HIS A 31 -2.18 2.30 -3.86
N SER A 32 -1.90 1.05 -4.27
CA SER A 32 -1.41 0.00 -3.37
C SER A 32 -0.06 0.38 -2.76
N LEU A 33 0.86 0.93 -3.55
CA LEU A 33 2.16 1.40 -3.04
C LEU A 33 2.02 2.60 -2.11
N ASP A 34 1.11 3.53 -2.39
CA ASP A 34 0.83 4.68 -1.52
C ASP A 34 0.30 4.20 -0.15
N VAL A 35 -0.63 3.24 -0.14
CA VAL A 35 -1.16 2.65 1.11
C VAL A 35 -0.07 1.89 1.87
N ALA A 36 0.74 1.09 1.16
CA ALA A 36 1.85 0.36 1.75
C ALA A 36 2.89 1.31 2.38
N ALA A 37 3.25 2.39 1.69
CA ALA A 37 4.19 3.38 2.21
C ALA A 37 3.65 4.09 3.47
N VAL A 38 2.37 4.43 3.49
CA VAL A 38 1.71 5.00 4.68
C VAL A 38 1.69 4.01 5.83
N GLY A 39 1.35 2.74 5.57
CA GLY A 39 1.35 1.68 6.57
C GLY A 39 2.74 1.47 7.20
N PHE A 40 3.77 1.42 6.36
CA PHE A 40 5.15 1.26 6.79
C PHE A 40 5.62 2.41 7.69
N GLU A 41 5.39 3.66 7.25
CA GLU A 41 5.79 4.84 8.02
C GLU A 41 5.00 4.95 9.33
N TYR A 42 3.70 4.68 9.30
CA TYR A 42 2.86 4.72 10.49
C TYR A 42 3.29 3.67 11.54
N LEU A 43 3.48 2.41 11.12
CA LEU A 43 3.86 1.33 12.02
C LEU A 43 5.29 1.48 12.56
N ASN A 44 6.17 2.18 11.83
CA ASN A 44 7.49 2.57 12.34
C ASN A 44 7.42 3.53 13.53
N GLN A 45 6.37 4.35 13.60
CA GLN A 45 6.16 5.31 14.67
C GLN A 45 5.27 4.74 15.79
N GLU A 46 4.30 3.89 15.45
CA GLU A 46 3.38 3.25 16.39
C GLU A 46 4.03 1.98 17.00
N LYS A 47 4.29 2.02 18.31
CA LYS A 47 4.96 0.91 19.02
C LYS A 47 4.02 0.00 19.79
N ILE A 48 2.85 0.48 20.24
CA ILE A 48 1.99 -0.28 21.16
C ILE A 48 1.29 -1.39 20.39
N ILE A 49 0.62 -1.05 19.29
CA ILE A 49 -0.05 -1.99 18.39
C ILE A 49 0.99 -2.91 17.75
N SER A 50 2.13 -2.37 17.29
CA SER A 50 3.18 -3.19 16.70
C SER A 50 3.74 -4.24 17.67
N ASN A 51 4.02 -3.86 18.93
CA ASN A 51 4.47 -4.83 19.94
C ASN A 51 3.39 -5.88 20.24
N TRP A 52 2.12 -5.47 20.29
CA TRP A 52 1.02 -6.40 20.50
C TRP A 52 0.94 -7.45 19.39
N PHE A 53 0.99 -7.04 18.13
CA PHE A 53 1.00 -7.97 17.00
C PHE A 53 2.26 -8.82 16.93
N CYS A 54 3.43 -8.27 17.28
CA CYS A 54 4.65 -9.07 17.32
C CYS A 54 4.53 -10.25 18.30
N ASN A 55 3.93 -9.99 19.46
CA ASN A 55 3.69 -11.02 20.46
C ASN A 55 2.62 -12.02 20.01
N GLU A 56 1.48 -11.54 19.51
CA GLU A 56 0.35 -12.40 19.11
C GLU A 56 0.69 -13.31 17.94
N LEU A 57 1.44 -12.78 16.96
CA LEU A 57 1.85 -13.52 15.77
C LEU A 57 3.17 -14.27 15.95
N ASN A 58 3.81 -14.16 17.12
CA ASN A 58 5.13 -14.72 17.41
C ASN A 58 6.15 -14.40 16.31
N ASN A 59 6.24 -13.12 15.93
CA ASN A 59 7.15 -12.63 14.90
C ASN A 59 8.00 -11.45 15.42
N ASN A 60 9.03 -11.08 14.64
CA ASN A 60 9.82 -9.90 14.95
C ASN A 60 9.22 -8.64 14.32
N TYR A 61 9.62 -7.49 14.84
CA TYR A 61 9.14 -6.18 14.39
C TYR A 61 9.35 -5.93 12.88
N SER A 62 10.49 -6.36 12.34
CA SER A 62 10.79 -6.15 10.93
C SER A 62 9.79 -6.92 10.05
N ASP A 63 9.58 -8.20 10.35
CA ASP A 63 8.61 -9.02 9.62
C ASP A 63 7.19 -8.48 9.78
N TRP A 64 6.80 -8.06 10.98
CA TRP A 64 5.52 -7.42 11.24
C TRP A 64 5.29 -6.21 10.34
N VAL A 65 6.20 -5.24 10.33
CA VAL A 65 6.04 -4.00 9.56
C VAL A 65 5.97 -4.28 8.06
N HIS A 66 6.82 -5.16 7.53
CA HIS A 66 6.80 -5.50 6.10
C HIS A 66 5.53 -6.23 5.69
N TRP A 67 5.08 -7.22 6.47
CA TRP A 67 3.86 -7.95 6.15
C TRP A 67 2.62 -7.09 6.31
N ALA A 68 2.52 -6.32 7.39
CA ALA A 68 1.37 -5.44 7.63
C ALA A 68 1.27 -4.30 6.59
N SER A 69 2.39 -3.88 6.00
CA SER A 69 2.39 -2.88 4.92
C SER A 69 2.16 -3.48 3.53
N PHE A 70 2.25 -4.81 3.39
CA PHE A 70 1.99 -5.51 2.14
C PHE A 70 0.51 -5.86 1.94
N TRP A 71 -0.16 -6.26 3.04
CA TRP A 71 -1.58 -6.67 3.06
C TRP A 71 -2.53 -5.47 3.13
#